data_AF-A0A2I1G4M5-F1
#
_entry.id   AF-A0A2I1G4M5-F1
#
_cell.length_a   1.000
_cell.length_b   1.000
_cell.length_c   1.000
_cell.angle_alpha   90.00
_cell.angle_beta   90.00
_cell.angle_gamma   90.00
#
_symmetry.space_group_name_H-M   'P 1'
#
loop_
_entity.id
_entity.type
_entity.pdbx_description
1 polymer ?
#
loop_
_entity_poly.entity_id
_entity_poly.type
_entity_poly.pdbx_seq_one_letter_code
_entity_poly.pdbx_strand_id
1 'polypeptide(L)'
;MFAVYVSLLGIFPPAVAFKNHTPYWSRVFSDFCPETIPEKMVYYPTVGTIIGAWAGAIVIPLDWDRPWQEWPISCVISAYIGHVIGSIIALIVCYFNPESSTLQKKRE
;
A
#
# COMPACT_ATOMS: atom_id res chain seq x y z
N MET A 1 -1.64 10.81 -15.49
CA MET A 1 -2.90 10.44 -14.80
C MET A 1 -2.70 9.21 -13.90
N PHE A 2 -2.29 8.05 -14.42
CA PHE A 2 -2.01 6.84 -13.62
C PHE A 2 -1.06 7.06 -12.43
N ALA A 3 0.09 7.71 -12.67
CA ALA A 3 1.07 7.99 -11.62
C ALA A 3 0.46 8.79 -10.45
N VAL A 4 -0.49 9.69 -10.70
CA VAL A 4 -1.16 10.46 -9.64
C VAL A 4 -1.97 9.54 -8.73
N TYR A 5 -2.70 8.56 -9.27
CA TYR A 5 -3.44 7.59 -8.48
C TYR A 5 -2.51 6.71 -7.64
N VAL A 6 -1.43 6.21 -8.23
CA VAL A 6 -0.46 5.38 -7.50
C VAL A 6 0.26 6.19 -6.42
N SER A 7 0.63 7.44 -6.68
CA SER A 7 1.23 8.31 -5.66
C SER A 7 0.24 8.64 -4.54
N LEU A 8 -1.03 8.89 -4.86
CA LEU A 8 -2.07 9.18 -3.87
C LEU A 8 -2.39 7.97 -2.98
N LEU A 9 -2.40 6.76 -3.54
CA LEU A 9 -2.71 5.54 -2.80
C LEU A 9 -1.50 4.92 -2.10
N GLY A 10 -0.32 4.98 -2.72
CA GLY A 10 0.88 4.29 -2.25
C GLY A 10 1.90 5.18 -1.54
N ILE A 11 2.04 6.45 -1.88
CA ILE A 11 3.10 7.31 -1.32
C ILE A 11 2.56 8.36 -0.35
N PHE A 12 1.35 8.86 -0.59
CA PHE A 12 0.75 9.89 0.26
C PHE A 12 0.51 9.43 1.71
N PRO A 13 -0.07 8.24 2.00
CA PRO A 13 -0.24 7.79 3.38
C PRO A 13 1.09 7.63 4.14
N PRO A 14 2.14 7.01 3.58
CA PRO A 14 3.46 7.01 4.22
C PRO A 14 4.07 8.38 4.41
N ALA A 15 3.90 9.30 3.44
CA ALA A 15 4.42 10.66 3.55
C ALA A 15 3.80 11.42 4.72
N VAL A 16 2.49 11.28 4.93
CA VAL A 16 1.78 11.90 6.06
C VAL A 16 2.15 11.23 7.40
N ALA A 17 2.31 9.90 7.42
CA ALA A 17 2.61 9.15 8.63
C ALA A 17 4.05 9.32 9.12
N PHE A 18 5.04 9.18 8.23
CA PHE A 18 6.46 9.19 8.59
C PHE A 18 7.10 10.58 8.55
N LYS A 19 6.49 11.54 7.82
CA LYS A 19 6.99 12.91 7.67
C LYS A 19 8.48 12.91 7.26
N ASN A 20 9.32 13.70 7.95
CA ASN A 20 10.75 13.84 7.68
C ASN A 20 11.61 12.84 8.48
N HIS A 21 11.03 11.81 9.09
CA HIS A 21 11.79 10.85 9.88
C HIS A 21 12.33 9.71 8.98
N THR A 22 13.52 9.93 8.42
CA THR A 22 14.27 8.98 7.57
C THR A 22 14.36 7.53 8.09
N PRO A 23 14.58 7.25 9.40
CA PRO A 23 14.73 5.85 9.85
C PRO A 23 13.44 5.02 9.74
N TYR A 24 12.25 5.64 9.68
CA TYR A 24 11.01 4.91 9.43
C TYR A 24 10.92 4.46 7.97
N TRP A 25 11.34 5.31 7.03
CA TRP A 25 11.32 4.99 5.61
C TRP A 25 12.22 3.81 5.26
N SER A 26 13.47 3.81 5.75
CA SER A 26 14.40 2.71 5.49
C SER A 26 13.91 1.40 6.11
N ARG A 27 13.44 1.43 7.37
CA ARG A 27 12.94 0.22 8.02
C ARG A 27 11.72 -0.37 7.32
N VAL A 28 10.76 0.47 6.95
CA VAL A 28 9.48 0.00 6.40
C VAL A 28 9.63 -0.46 4.94
N PHE A 29 10.38 0.27 4.11
CA PHE A 29 10.44 0.00 2.67
C PHE A 29 11.74 -0.64 2.19
N SER A 30 12.85 -0.50 2.92
CA SER A 30 14.12 -1.15 2.55
C SER A 30 14.35 -2.44 3.33
N ASP A 31 14.07 -2.43 4.65
CA ASP A 31 14.25 -3.61 5.51
C ASP A 31 12.99 -4.50 5.58
N PHE A 32 11.87 -4.05 5.02
CA PHE A 32 10.58 -4.74 5.01
C PHE A 32 10.11 -5.19 6.41
N CYS A 33 10.42 -4.38 7.44
CA CYS A 33 10.20 -4.74 8.84
C CYS A 33 9.30 -3.71 9.55
N PRO A 34 7.97 -3.67 9.26
CA PRO A 34 7.06 -2.77 9.95
C PRO A 34 6.74 -3.29 11.37
N GLU A 35 7.17 -2.57 12.39
CA GLU A 35 7.05 -3.02 13.79
C GLU A 35 5.85 -2.39 14.50
N THR A 36 5.66 -1.08 14.33
CA THR A 36 4.61 -0.31 15.00
C THR A 36 3.29 -0.37 14.22
N ILE A 37 2.17 -0.10 14.91
CA ILE A 37 0.83 -0.05 14.29
C ILE A 37 0.80 0.93 13.09
N PRO A 38 1.24 2.20 13.20
CA PRO A 38 1.19 3.11 12.07
C PRO A 38 2.07 2.66 10.89
N GLU A 39 3.20 2.01 11.15
CA GLU A 39 4.05 1.43 10.09
C GLU A 39 3.31 0.33 9.32
N LYS A 40 2.67 -0.59 10.04
CA LYS A 40 1.89 -1.68 9.43
C LYS A 40 0.69 -1.16 8.65
N MET A 41 -0.05 -0.21 9.23
CA MET A 41 -1.24 0.41 8.60
C MET A 41 -0.92 1.14 7.30
N VAL A 42 0.32 1.56 7.09
CA VAL A 42 0.79 2.22 5.88
C VAL A 42 1.43 1.24 4.89
N TYR A 43 2.21 0.28 5.40
CA TYR A 43 2.97 -0.66 4.60
C TYR A 43 2.07 -1.57 3.75
N TYR A 44 1.11 -2.25 4.36
CA TYR A 44 0.28 -3.24 3.64
C TYR A 44 -0.59 -2.61 2.53
N PRO A 45 -1.28 -1.46 2.74
CA PRO A 45 -1.99 -0.79 1.65
C PRO A 45 -1.07 -0.33 0.52
N THR A 46 0.14 0.14 0.84
CA THR A 46 1.12 0.60 -0.15
C THR A 46 1.56 -0.55 -1.05
N VAL A 47 1.98 -1.67 -0.45
CA VAL A 47 2.37 -2.89 -1.17
C VAL A 47 1.19 -3.44 -1.97
N GLY A 48 0.00 -3.49 -1.37
CA GLY A 48 -1.23 -3.93 -2.03
C GLY A 48 -1.58 -3.08 -3.25
N THR A 49 -1.42 -1.75 -3.17
CA THR A 49 -1.64 -0.83 -4.30
C THR A 49 -0.70 -1.15 -5.46
N ILE A 50 0.60 -1.37 -5.19
CA ILE A 50 1.61 -1.64 -6.23
C ILE A 50 1.36 -2.99 -6.90
N ILE A 51 1.11 -4.04 -6.10
CA ILE A 51 0.81 -5.38 -6.61
C ILE A 51 -0.50 -5.37 -7.41
N GLY A 52 -1.52 -4.68 -6.89
CA GLY A 52 -2.80 -4.50 -7.58
C GLY A 52 -2.63 -3.81 -8.93
N ALA A 53 -1.91 -2.67 -8.96
CA ALA A 53 -1.65 -1.94 -10.19
C ALA A 53 -0.91 -2.80 -11.23
N TRP A 54 0.10 -3.56 -10.78
CA TRP A 54 0.85 -4.50 -11.62
C TRP A 54 -0.04 -5.62 -12.17
N ALA A 55 -0.91 -6.21 -11.34
CA ALA A 55 -1.85 -7.24 -11.78
C ALA A 55 -2.85 -6.71 -12.83
N GLY A 56 -3.28 -5.44 -12.72
CA GLY A 56 -4.14 -4.82 -13.73
C GLY A 56 -3.47 -4.67 -15.09
N ALA A 57 -2.14 -4.50 -15.11
CA ALA A 57 -1.38 -4.39 -16.34
C ALA A 57 -1.34 -5.72 -17.12
N ILE A 58 -1.45 -6.86 -16.44
CA ILE A 58 -1.50 -8.20 -17.06
C ILE A 58 -2.75 -8.37 -17.92
N VAL A 59 -3.83 -7.63 -17.63
CA VAL A 59 -5.12 -7.77 -18.32
C VAL A 59 -5.16 -7.01 -19.66
N ILE A 60 -4.20 -6.11 -19.90
CA ILE A 60 -4.14 -5.27 -21.11
C ILE A 60 -3.76 -6.09 -22.36
N PRO A 61 -2.70 -6.93 -22.36
CA PRO A 61 -2.31 -7.71 -23.54
C PRO A 61 -3.32 -8.77 -23.97
N LEU A 62 -4.31 -9.09 -23.13
CA LEU A 62 -5.37 -10.05 -23.44
C LEU A 62 -6.43 -9.46 -24.41
N ASP A 63 -6.36 -8.14 -24.64
CA ASP A 63 -7.06 -7.31 -25.64
C ASP A 63 -8.35 -7.94 -26.19
N TRP A 64 -9.41 -7.88 -25.38
CA TRP A 64 -10.76 -8.28 -25.77
C TRP A 64 -11.55 -7.11 -26.36
N ASP A 65 -10.87 -6.04 -26.79
CA ASP A 65 -11.43 -4.77 -27.29
C ASP A 65 -12.50 -4.20 -26.35
N ARG A 66 -12.24 -4.22 -25.03
CA ARG A 66 -13.20 -3.70 -24.04
C ARG A 66 -12.77 -2.34 -23.51
N PRO A 67 -13.71 -1.38 -23.36
CA PRO A 67 -13.38 -0.04 -22.88
C PRO A 67 -12.79 -0.03 -21.45
N TRP A 68 -13.01 -1.08 -20.65
CA TRP A 68 -12.43 -1.20 -19.32
C TRP A 68 -10.96 -1.69 -19.32
N GLN A 69 -10.46 -2.21 -20.44
CA GLN A 69 -9.06 -2.64 -20.61
C GLN A 69 -8.16 -1.50 -21.10
N GLU A 70 -8.73 -0.37 -21.52
CA GLU A 70 -7.95 0.79 -21.97
C GLU A 70 -7.01 1.27 -20.86
N TRP A 71 -5.76 1.53 -21.23
CA TRP A 71 -4.79 2.09 -20.30
C TRP A 71 -5.22 3.49 -19.86
N PRO A 72 -5.24 3.83 -18.55
CA PRO A 72 -4.80 3.06 -17.39
C PRO A 72 -5.95 2.51 -16.51
N ILE A 73 -7.16 2.34 -17.06
CA ILE A 73 -8.39 2.08 -16.29
C ILE A 73 -8.27 0.80 -15.47
N SER A 74 -7.86 -0.31 -16.12
CA SER A 74 -7.67 -1.61 -15.46
C SER A 74 -6.68 -1.53 -14.29
N CYS A 75 -5.54 -0.87 -14.49
CA CYS A 75 -4.50 -0.67 -13.47
C CYS A 75 -4.95 0.21 -12.31
N VAL A 76 -5.78 1.23 -12.56
CA VAL A 76 -6.32 2.09 -11.50
C VAL A 76 -7.31 1.30 -10.65
N ILE A 77 -8.25 0.60 -11.28
CA ILE A 77 -9.25 -0.22 -10.57
C ILE A 77 -8.56 -1.26 -9.69
N SER A 78 -7.58 -1.98 -10.25
CA SER A 78 -6.85 -3.00 -9.52
C SER A 78 -5.95 -2.42 -8.41
N ALA A 79 -5.38 -1.22 -8.60
CA ALA A 79 -4.66 -0.51 -7.54
C ALA A 79 -5.56 -0.17 -6.35
N TYR A 80 -6.78 0.32 -6.60
CA TYR A 80 -7.77 0.59 -5.53
C TYR A 80 -8.17 -0.70 -4.79
N ILE A 81 -8.46 -1.78 -5.53
CA ILE A 81 -8.79 -3.08 -4.93
C ILE A 81 -7.61 -3.57 -4.07
N GLY A 82 -6.39 -3.50 -4.59
CA GLY A 82 -5.17 -3.86 -3.87
C GLY A 82 -4.97 -3.03 -2.61
N HIS A 83 -5.25 -1.73 -2.65
CA HIS A 83 -5.20 -0.85 -1.48
C HIS A 83 -6.20 -1.25 -0.40
N VAL A 84 -7.45 -1.56 -0.78
CA VAL A 84 -8.50 -1.99 0.15
C VAL A 84 -8.12 -3.33 0.80
N ILE A 85 -7.68 -4.30 -0.01
CA ILE A 85 -7.23 -5.60 0.50
C ILE A 85 -6.03 -5.42 1.45
N GLY A 86 -5.04 -4.61 1.07
CA GLY A 86 -3.89 -4.30 1.93
C GLY A 86 -4.29 -3.64 3.25
N SER A 87 -5.32 -2.78 3.24
CA SER A 87 -5.88 -2.16 4.45
C SER A 87 -6.56 -3.17 5.36
N ILE A 88 -7.33 -4.10 4.80
CA ILE A 88 -7.95 -5.20 5.55
C ILE A 88 -6.87 -6.10 6.16
N ILE A 89 -5.83 -6.43 5.40
CA ILE A 89 -4.69 -7.21 5.91
C ILE A 89 -3.99 -6.47 7.06
N ALA A 90 -3.77 -5.17 6.93
CA ALA A 90 -3.17 -4.38 8.01
C ALA A 90 -3.97 -4.47 9.31
N LEU A 91 -5.30 -4.34 9.22
CA LEU A 91 -6.20 -4.46 10.37
C LEU A 91 -6.12 -5.84 11.00
N ILE A 92 -6.16 -6.90 10.18
CA ILE A 92 -6.03 -8.28 10.63
C ILE A 92 -4.69 -8.48 11.35
N VAL A 93 -3.59 -8.04 10.75
CA VAL A 93 -2.25 -8.17 11.34
C VAL A 93 -2.13 -7.39 12.65
N CYS A 94 -2.65 -6.16 12.72
CA CYS A 94 -2.61 -5.37 13.94
C CYS A 94 -3.46 -5.98 15.05
N TYR A 95 -4.61 -6.55 14.69
CA TYR A 95 -5.49 -7.25 15.64
C TYR A 95 -4.80 -8.46 16.27
N PHE A 96 -4.10 -9.27 15.45
CA PHE A 96 -3.40 -10.47 15.95
C PHE A 96 -2.04 -10.18 16.61
N ASN A 97 -1.45 -9.00 16.41
CA ASN A 97 -0.14 -8.64 16.96
C ASN A 97 -0.25 -7.47 17.96
N PRO A 98 -0.82 -7.68 19.16
CA PRO A 98 -1.01 -6.63 20.15
C PRO A 98 0.32 -6.04 20.66
N GLU A 99 1.43 -6.78 20.56
CA GLU A 99 2.78 -6.30 20.90
C GLU A 99 3.19 -5.05 20.11
N SER A 100 2.62 -4.83 18.92
CA SER A 100 2.87 -3.61 18.17
C SER A 100 2.39 -2.33 18.89
N SER A 101 1.37 -2.43 19.76
CA SER A 101 0.89 -1.32 20.57
C SER A 101 1.85 -0.95 21.71
N THR A 102 2.49 -1.96 22.32
CA THR A 102 3.46 -1.74 23.41
C THR A 102 4.76 -1.18 22.87
N LEU A 103 5.21 -1.65 21.70
CA LEU A 103 6.36 -1.11 20.98
C LEU A 103 6.15 0.35 20.58
N GLN A 104 4.95 0.72 20.14
CA GLN A 104 4.62 2.11 19.84
C GLN A 104 4.75 2.98 21.09
N LYS A 105 4.12 2.59 22.21
CA LYS A 105 4.17 3.35 23.47
C LYS A 105 5.58 3.52 24.03
N LYS A 106 6.51 2.60 23.75
CA LYS A 106 7.92 2.72 24.15
C LYS A 106 8.71 3.75 23.33
N ARG A 107 8.24 4.07 22.12
CA ARG A 107 8.93 4.98 21.18
C ARG A 107 8.40 6.41 21.22
N GLU A 108 7.22 6.62 21.79
CA GLU A 108 6.67 7.93 22.15
C GLU A 108 7.32 8.44 23.44
#